data_AF-A0A7W7CPQ6-F1
#
_entry.id   AF-A0A7W7CPQ6-F1
#
_cell.length_a   1.000
_cell.length_b   1.000
_cell.length_c   1.000
_cell.angle_alpha   90.00
_cell.angle_beta   90.00
_cell.angle_gamma   90.00
#
_symmetry.space_group_name_H-M   'P 1'
#
loop_
_entity.id
_entity.type
_entity.pdbx_description
1 polymer ?
#
loop_
_entity_poly.entity_id
_entity_poly.type
_entity_poly.pdbx_seq_one_letter_code
_entity_poly.pdbx_strand_id
1 'polypeptide(L)'
;MSTSRRTAAVVALAAPLLAVAAGLDQAVRHFGTFVTFVLAVALVTGAVWYALTRRGLLRGLALLVAATGMLLVVLLGLSLFVTQAAMLVVFAVAGRYALGEQRALVAAGHAPRRAEHGVLLINPRSGDGVAERTGLAAAAAERGLEVVTLRPGDDLTALAEQAVRDGADVLGMAGGDGSQALVAATAMRHGVAFVCVPAGTRNHFALDLGLNRADVVGALDAFTDGVERAVDLGLVNDHVFVNNASLGVYAEVVRSKGYRRAKLQTWGRLLPELLGPAATPPDLSFDSPDGRAFSGLSLVLVSNNPYDLSRVGRAGGRPRLDTGRLGIITAQGPRPVGEWTAAAFEVRSGGAVPVGLDGEALLLTPPLRFTSLPGALRVRVPRNLLPPERGAALTRSDLDALVRVASGLPAVG
;
A
#
# COMPACT_ATOMS: atom_id res chain seq x y z
N MET A 1 -15.17 20.26 7.67
CA MET A 1 -15.06 19.94 6.23
C MET A 1 -15.45 21.19 5.43
N SER A 2 -14.64 21.67 4.48
CA SER A 2 -14.96 22.90 3.73
C SER A 2 -16.12 22.67 2.75
N THR A 3 -17.01 23.65 2.61
CA THR A 3 -18.11 23.66 1.62
C THR A 3 -17.62 23.38 0.19
N SER A 4 -16.41 23.85 -0.13
CA SER A 4 -15.73 23.62 -1.42
C SER A 4 -15.39 22.15 -1.72
N ARG A 5 -15.21 21.30 -0.69
CA ARG A 5 -14.93 19.87 -0.88
C ARG A 5 -16.18 19.06 -1.09
N ARG A 6 -17.25 19.40 -0.38
CA ARG A 6 -18.56 18.78 -0.57
C ARG A 6 -19.05 19.01 -2.00
N THR A 7 -18.88 20.23 -2.52
CA THR A 7 -19.19 20.52 -3.93
C THR A 7 -18.27 19.76 -4.88
N ALA A 8 -16.96 19.66 -4.61
CA ALA A 8 -16.05 18.87 -5.44
C ALA A 8 -16.38 17.36 -5.48
N ALA A 9 -16.77 16.75 -4.35
CA ALA A 9 -17.18 15.35 -4.29
C ALA A 9 -18.49 15.10 -5.06
N VAL A 10 -19.48 16.00 -4.93
CA VAL A 10 -20.71 15.95 -5.72
C VAL A 10 -20.41 16.07 -7.21
N VAL A 11 -19.52 16.98 -7.61
CA VAL A 11 -19.09 17.13 -9.01
C VAL A 11 -18.38 15.87 -9.51
N ALA A 12 -17.51 15.25 -8.70
CA ALA A 12 -16.83 14.01 -9.06
C ALA A 12 -17.79 12.82 -9.25
N LEU A 13 -18.88 12.75 -8.46
CA LEU A 13 -19.91 11.70 -8.61
C LEU A 13 -20.86 11.97 -9.78
N ALA A 14 -21.19 13.24 -10.05
CA ALA A 14 -22.12 13.63 -11.11
C ALA A 14 -21.47 13.62 -12.51
N ALA A 15 -20.18 13.96 -12.61
CA ALA A 15 -19.50 14.10 -13.91
C ALA A 15 -19.54 12.84 -14.80
N PRO A 16 -19.34 11.60 -14.29
CA PRO A 16 -19.47 10.39 -15.11
C PRO A 16 -20.90 10.14 -15.58
N LEU A 17 -21.90 10.37 -14.70
CA LEU A 17 -23.31 10.20 -15.04
C LEU A 17 -23.76 11.21 -16.12
N LEU A 18 -23.32 12.46 -15.98
CA LEU A 18 -23.54 13.51 -16.96
C LEU A 18 -22.78 13.22 -18.26
N ALA A 19 -21.59 12.62 -18.22
CA ALA A 19 -20.86 12.22 -19.42
C ALA A 19 -21.55 11.07 -20.16
N VAL A 20 -22.11 10.10 -19.44
CA VAL A 20 -22.90 9.02 -20.04
C VAL A 20 -24.21 9.56 -20.60
N ALA A 21 -24.92 10.42 -19.86
CA ALA A 21 -26.15 11.05 -20.34
C ALA A 21 -25.90 11.92 -21.57
N ALA A 22 -24.85 12.75 -21.55
CA ALA A 22 -24.43 13.55 -22.69
C ALA A 22 -23.97 12.67 -23.86
N GLY A 23 -23.30 11.54 -23.62
CA GLY A 23 -22.90 10.59 -24.66
C GLY A 23 -24.09 9.87 -25.31
N LEU A 24 -25.07 9.45 -24.51
CA LEU A 24 -26.31 8.83 -25.01
C LEU A 24 -27.15 9.84 -25.79
N ASP A 25 -27.31 11.03 -25.23
CA ASP A 25 -27.99 12.12 -25.87
C ASP A 25 -27.28 12.57 -27.17
N GLN A 26 -25.95 12.60 -27.18
CA GLN A 26 -25.15 12.88 -28.36
C GLN A 26 -25.29 11.76 -29.40
N ALA A 27 -25.33 10.49 -28.98
CA ALA A 27 -25.59 9.37 -29.87
C ALA A 27 -26.98 9.44 -30.51
N VAL A 28 -27.99 9.93 -29.79
CA VAL A 28 -29.35 10.12 -30.29
C VAL A 28 -29.45 11.36 -31.20
N ARG A 29 -28.96 12.52 -30.75
CA ARG A 29 -29.03 13.79 -31.48
C ARG A 29 -28.11 13.85 -32.70
N HIS A 30 -26.97 13.18 -32.63
CA HIS A 30 -25.97 13.14 -33.69
C HIS A 30 -25.90 11.78 -34.39
N PHE A 31 -26.96 10.97 -34.32
CA PHE A 31 -27.08 9.75 -35.12
C PHE A 31 -26.87 10.04 -36.62
N GLY A 32 -27.43 11.16 -37.10
CA GLY A 32 -27.18 11.64 -38.46
C GLY A 32 -25.72 11.99 -38.73
N THR A 33 -25.01 12.57 -37.76
CA THR A 33 -23.57 12.86 -37.87
C THR A 33 -22.73 11.59 -37.86
N PHE A 34 -23.10 10.57 -37.08
CA PHE A 34 -22.47 9.25 -37.08
C PHE A 34 -22.65 8.54 -38.43
N VAL A 35 -23.85 8.54 -38.98
CA VAL A 35 -24.11 8.02 -40.34
C VAL A 35 -23.29 8.79 -41.37
N THR A 36 -23.26 10.12 -41.28
CA THR A 36 -22.45 10.98 -42.17
C THR A 36 -20.96 10.68 -42.06
N PHE A 37 -20.44 10.41 -40.87
CA PHE A 37 -19.06 10.00 -40.63
C PHE A 37 -18.76 8.66 -41.31
N VAL A 38 -19.63 7.66 -41.14
CA VAL A 38 -19.47 6.34 -41.78
C VAL A 38 -19.50 6.47 -43.32
N LEU A 39 -20.43 7.27 -43.86
CA LEU A 39 -20.51 7.53 -45.30
C LEU A 39 -19.27 8.27 -45.82
N ALA A 40 -18.75 9.24 -45.06
CA ALA A 40 -17.52 9.96 -45.42
C ALA A 40 -16.30 9.02 -45.43
N VAL A 41 -16.17 8.12 -44.44
CA VAL A 41 -15.10 7.11 -44.42
C VAL A 41 -15.22 6.17 -45.62
N ALA A 42 -16.43 5.71 -45.94
CA ALA A 42 -16.68 4.86 -47.11
C ALA A 42 -16.32 5.58 -48.42
N LEU A 43 -16.69 6.86 -48.54
CA LEU A 43 -16.35 7.70 -49.69
C LEU A 43 -14.84 7.90 -49.85
N VAL A 44 -14.13 8.21 -48.76
CA VAL A 44 -12.65 8.36 -48.77
C VAL A 44 -12.01 7.05 -49.19
N THR A 45 -12.45 5.93 -48.62
CA THR A 45 -11.91 4.60 -48.94
C THR A 45 -12.10 4.28 -50.42
N GLY A 46 -13.30 4.52 -50.95
CA GLY A 46 -13.61 4.33 -52.36
C GLY A 46 -12.82 5.27 -53.28
N ALA A 47 -12.67 6.54 -52.91
CA ALA A 47 -11.92 7.53 -53.68
C ALA A 47 -10.41 7.22 -53.71
N VAL A 48 -9.84 6.78 -52.59
CA VAL A 48 -8.45 6.31 -52.52
C VAL A 48 -8.26 5.06 -53.39
N TRP A 49 -9.14 4.07 -53.29
CA TRP A 49 -9.10 2.87 -54.14
C TRP A 49 -9.19 3.20 -55.63
N TYR A 50 -10.08 4.12 -56.00
CA TYR A 50 -10.24 4.59 -57.37
C TYR A 50 -8.99 5.34 -57.87
N ALA A 51 -8.38 6.17 -57.03
CA ALA A 51 -7.14 6.87 -57.33
C ALA A 51 -5.95 5.92 -57.53
N LEU A 52 -5.90 4.79 -56.80
CA LEU A 52 -4.86 3.78 -56.92
C LEU A 52 -4.97 2.96 -58.22
N THR A 53 -6.18 2.81 -58.77
CA THR A 53 -6.46 1.95 -59.93
C THR A 53 -6.51 2.70 -61.28
N ARG A 54 -6.46 4.04 -61.29
CA ARG A 54 -6.55 4.88 -62.49
C ARG A 54 -5.35 5.83 -62.63
N ARG A 55 -5.10 6.36 -63.83
CA ARG A 55 -4.04 7.34 -64.14
C ARG A 55 -4.62 8.58 -64.83
N GLY A 56 -3.86 9.69 -64.83
CA GLY A 56 -4.28 10.96 -65.46
C GLY A 56 -5.21 11.81 -64.60
N LEU A 57 -5.93 12.76 -65.21
CA LEU A 57 -6.73 13.79 -64.50
C LEU A 57 -7.80 13.21 -63.56
N LEU A 58 -8.38 12.06 -63.88
CA LEU A 58 -9.36 11.36 -63.04
C LEU A 58 -8.78 10.87 -61.71
N ARG A 59 -7.48 10.56 -61.66
CA ARG A 59 -6.77 10.25 -60.41
C ARG A 59 -6.64 11.49 -59.53
N GLY A 60 -6.36 12.65 -60.12
CA GLY A 60 -6.25 13.92 -59.38
C GLY A 60 -7.56 14.31 -58.71
N LEU A 61 -8.69 14.17 -59.42
CA LEU A 61 -10.03 14.41 -58.88
C LEU A 61 -10.38 13.46 -57.72
N ALA A 62 -10.06 12.17 -57.86
CA ALA A 62 -10.30 11.19 -56.79
C ALA A 62 -9.46 11.47 -55.53
N LEU A 63 -8.21 11.92 -55.68
CA LEU A 63 -7.39 12.34 -54.54
C LEU A 63 -7.92 13.59 -53.83
N LEU A 64 -8.47 14.55 -54.59
CA LEU A 64 -9.11 15.73 -54.01
C LEU A 64 -10.34 15.33 -53.18
N VAL A 65 -11.21 14.46 -53.73
CA VAL A 65 -12.38 13.92 -53.00
C VAL A 65 -11.96 13.17 -51.74
N ALA A 66 -10.89 12.38 -51.79
CA ALA A 66 -10.34 11.69 -50.63
C ALA A 66 -9.81 12.68 -49.57
N ALA A 67 -9.10 13.74 -49.97
CA ALA A 67 -8.59 14.75 -49.04
C ALA A 67 -9.71 15.55 -48.37
N THR A 68 -10.72 15.99 -49.14
CA THR A 68 -11.89 16.70 -48.59
C THR A 68 -12.72 15.80 -47.68
N GLY A 69 -12.95 14.54 -48.08
CA GLY A 69 -13.62 13.56 -47.24
C GLY A 69 -12.87 13.26 -45.94
N MET A 70 -11.53 13.18 -46.00
CA MET A 70 -10.69 12.96 -44.82
C MET A 70 -10.75 14.16 -43.85
N LEU A 71 -10.73 15.39 -44.37
CA LEU A 71 -10.89 16.58 -43.54
C LEU A 71 -12.25 16.59 -42.83
N LEU A 72 -13.33 16.20 -43.51
CA LEU A 72 -14.65 16.06 -42.92
C LEU A 72 -14.69 15.00 -41.81
N VAL A 73 -14.06 13.84 -42.03
CA VAL A 73 -13.92 12.76 -41.02
C VAL A 73 -13.23 13.28 -39.76
N VAL A 74 -12.14 14.05 -39.91
CA VAL A 74 -11.38 14.63 -38.79
C VAL A 74 -12.23 15.64 -38.00
N LEU A 75 -12.90 16.56 -38.69
CA LEU A 75 -13.73 17.60 -38.05
C LEU A 75 -14.93 17.01 -37.30
N LEU A 76 -15.61 16.01 -37.89
CA LEU A 76 -16.73 15.33 -37.26
C LEU A 76 -16.28 14.53 -36.01
N GLY A 77 -15.12 13.87 -36.08
CA GLY A 77 -14.54 13.15 -34.95
C GLY A 77 -14.18 14.07 -33.77
N LEU A 78 -13.46 15.17 -34.03
CA LEU A 78 -13.00 16.11 -32.99
C LEU A 78 -14.15 16.64 -32.11
N SER A 79 -15.30 16.98 -32.69
CA SER A 79 -16.44 17.53 -31.94
C SER A 79 -17.07 16.54 -30.94
N LEU A 80 -17.03 15.23 -31.25
CA LEU A 80 -17.61 14.19 -30.40
C LEU A 80 -16.70 13.85 -29.20
N PHE A 81 -15.39 13.91 -29.38
CA PHE A 81 -14.42 13.51 -28.35
C PHE A 81 -14.04 14.64 -27.38
N VAL A 82 -14.13 15.91 -27.78
CA VAL A 82 -13.73 17.05 -26.93
C VAL A 82 -14.60 17.18 -25.69
N THR A 83 -15.92 17.02 -25.81
CA THR A 83 -16.84 17.11 -24.66
C THR A 83 -16.60 15.99 -23.65
N GLN A 84 -16.39 14.76 -24.13
CA GLN A 84 -16.08 13.63 -23.24
C GLN A 84 -14.71 13.78 -22.58
N ALA A 85 -13.70 14.23 -23.33
CA ALA A 85 -12.38 14.54 -22.78
C ALA A 85 -12.46 15.64 -21.71
N ALA A 86 -13.24 16.70 -21.93
CA ALA A 86 -13.46 17.76 -20.95
C ALA A 86 -14.14 17.24 -19.67
N MET A 87 -15.15 16.36 -19.78
CA MET A 87 -15.81 15.77 -18.60
C MET A 87 -14.89 14.82 -17.82
N LEU A 88 -14.04 14.06 -18.51
CA LEU A 88 -13.02 13.22 -17.88
C LEU A 88 -11.96 14.04 -17.15
N VAL A 89 -11.56 15.20 -17.71
CA VAL A 89 -10.65 16.13 -17.04
C VAL A 89 -11.30 16.73 -15.79
N VAL A 90 -12.57 17.15 -15.87
CA VAL A 90 -13.32 17.66 -14.70
C VAL A 90 -13.45 16.58 -13.62
N PHE A 91 -13.77 15.35 -14.00
CA PHE A 91 -13.80 14.20 -13.09
C PHE A 91 -12.44 13.96 -12.43
N ALA A 92 -11.34 13.97 -13.19
CA ALA A 92 -10.00 13.74 -12.67
C ALA A 92 -9.55 14.85 -11.71
N VAL A 93 -9.84 16.11 -12.02
CA VAL A 93 -9.49 17.27 -11.17
C VAL A 93 -10.33 17.29 -9.90
N ALA A 94 -11.65 17.10 -10.01
CA ALA A 94 -12.56 17.08 -8.86
C ALA A 94 -12.28 15.87 -7.94
N GLY A 95 -12.03 14.68 -8.52
CA GLY A 95 -11.65 13.49 -7.78
C GLY A 95 -10.32 13.65 -7.05
N ARG A 96 -9.30 14.25 -7.68
CA ARG A 96 -8.02 14.57 -7.02
C ARG A 96 -8.18 15.56 -5.87
N TYR A 97 -9.03 16.58 -6.03
CA TYR A 97 -9.26 17.58 -4.99
C TYR A 97 -10.05 17.01 -3.80
N ALA A 98 -11.08 16.20 -4.07
CA ALA A 98 -11.89 15.56 -3.04
C ALA A 98 -11.13 14.47 -2.27
N LEU A 99 -10.32 13.66 -2.96
CA LEU A 99 -9.51 12.58 -2.36
C LEU A 99 -8.15 13.06 -1.81
N GLY A 100 -7.82 14.34 -1.96
CA GLY A 100 -6.54 14.92 -1.52
C GLY A 100 -6.24 14.74 -0.03
N GLU A 101 -7.27 14.48 0.80
CA GLU A 101 -7.10 14.26 2.24
C GLU A 101 -6.44 12.92 2.58
N GLN A 102 -6.56 11.88 1.73
CA GLN A 102 -5.79 10.65 1.90
C GLN A 102 -4.28 10.86 1.71
N ARG A 103 -3.86 11.95 1.05
CA ARG A 103 -2.46 12.36 0.95
C ARG A 103 -2.07 13.35 2.06
N ALA A 104 -3.02 14.14 2.55
CA ALA A 104 -2.79 15.10 3.63
C ALA A 104 -2.68 14.44 5.03
N LEU A 105 -3.33 13.29 5.26
CA LEU A 105 -3.13 12.49 6.48
C LEU A 105 -1.76 11.80 6.51
N VAL A 106 -1.19 11.50 5.33
CA VAL A 106 0.23 11.17 5.22
C VAL A 106 1.08 12.44 5.49
N ALA A 107 0.62 13.65 5.23
CA ALA A 107 1.38 14.87 5.54
C ALA A 107 1.28 15.37 7.00
N ALA A 108 0.47 14.73 7.86
CA ALA A 108 0.26 15.15 9.26
C ALA A 108 1.45 14.73 10.15
N GLY A 109 2.57 15.41 9.99
CA GLY A 109 3.68 15.33 10.93
C GLY A 109 4.37 16.68 11.05
N HIS A 110 5.06 16.88 12.16
CA HIS A 110 5.80 18.13 12.37
C HIS A 110 7.18 18.00 11.72
N ALA A 111 7.74 19.10 11.21
CA ALA A 111 9.13 19.10 10.77
C ALA A 111 10.02 18.92 12.01
N PRO A 112 10.71 17.77 12.16
CA PRO A 112 11.60 17.57 13.28
C PRO A 112 12.86 18.42 13.11
N ARG A 113 13.60 18.64 14.19
CA ARG A 113 14.98 19.11 14.07
C ARG A 113 15.81 18.05 13.32
N ARG A 114 16.79 18.52 12.53
CA ARG A 114 17.80 17.65 11.90
C ARG A 114 18.42 16.74 12.97
N ALA A 115 18.67 15.47 12.62
CA ALA A 115 19.38 14.56 13.52
C ALA A 115 20.76 15.14 13.85
N GLU A 116 21.06 15.29 15.13
CA GLU A 116 22.39 15.69 15.62
C GLU A 116 23.33 14.48 15.62
N HIS A 117 22.81 13.29 15.95
CA HIS A 117 23.54 12.03 15.95
C HIS A 117 22.68 10.88 15.40
N GLY A 118 22.54 10.86 14.06
CA GLY A 118 21.79 9.82 13.36
C GLY A 118 22.64 8.56 13.14
N VAL A 119 22.14 7.41 13.60
CA VAL A 119 22.79 6.10 13.41
C VAL A 119 21.95 5.21 12.49
N LEU A 120 22.56 4.66 11.45
CA LEU A 120 21.92 3.72 10.52
C LEU A 120 22.49 2.31 10.71
N LEU A 121 21.64 1.40 11.19
CA LEU A 121 21.95 -0.03 11.22
C LEU A 121 21.60 -0.68 9.88
N ILE A 122 22.56 -1.39 9.28
CA ILE A 122 22.42 -2.03 7.97
C ILE A 122 22.54 -3.54 8.12
N ASN A 123 21.52 -4.28 7.68
CA ASN A 123 21.61 -5.74 7.54
C ASN A 123 21.94 -6.09 6.08
N PRO A 124 23.20 -6.37 5.72
CA PRO A 124 23.62 -6.56 4.33
C PRO A 124 22.99 -7.80 3.68
N ARG A 125 22.50 -8.76 4.49
CA ARG A 125 21.85 -10.00 4.02
C ARG A 125 20.38 -9.81 3.65
N SER A 126 19.80 -8.66 3.95
CA SER A 126 18.39 -8.36 3.63
C SER A 126 18.22 -7.97 2.16
N GLY A 127 17.04 -8.28 1.61
CA GLY A 127 16.64 -7.80 0.28
C GLY A 127 17.58 -8.24 -0.85
N ASP A 128 18.20 -9.41 -0.73
CA ASP A 128 19.19 -9.91 -1.69
C ASP A 128 20.40 -8.97 -1.87
N GLY A 129 20.80 -8.20 -0.86
CA GLY A 129 21.95 -7.28 -0.93
C GLY A 129 21.61 -5.91 -1.53
N VAL A 130 20.35 -5.46 -1.41
CA VAL A 130 19.93 -4.12 -1.86
C VAL A 130 20.85 -3.02 -1.32
N ALA A 131 21.17 -3.06 -0.02
CA ALA A 131 21.98 -2.01 0.63
C ALA A 131 23.37 -1.84 -0.02
N GLU A 132 24.00 -2.94 -0.45
CA GLU A 132 25.29 -2.92 -1.14
C GLU A 132 25.14 -2.41 -2.57
N ARG A 133 24.16 -2.94 -3.33
CA ARG A 133 23.93 -2.51 -4.73
C ARG A 133 23.61 -1.03 -4.87
N THR A 134 22.95 -0.44 -3.87
CA THR A 134 22.60 0.98 -3.87
C THR A 134 23.68 1.87 -3.24
N GLY A 135 24.80 1.31 -2.78
CA GLY A 135 25.84 2.08 -2.08
C GLY A 135 25.35 2.75 -0.79
N LEU A 136 24.37 2.15 -0.10
CA LEU A 136 23.63 2.79 0.99
C LEU A 136 24.54 3.25 2.13
N ALA A 137 25.54 2.42 2.48
CA ALA A 137 26.49 2.74 3.56
C ALA A 137 27.31 4.00 3.22
N ALA A 138 27.82 4.11 1.99
CA ALA A 138 28.57 5.29 1.54
C ALA A 138 27.68 6.53 1.52
N ALA A 139 26.47 6.41 0.95
CA ALA A 139 25.51 7.52 0.89
C ALA A 139 25.04 8.01 2.28
N ALA A 140 25.01 7.12 3.27
CA ALA A 140 24.72 7.47 4.66
C ALA A 140 25.91 8.18 5.33
N ALA A 141 27.13 7.67 5.14
CA ALA A 141 28.35 8.31 5.65
C ALA A 141 28.56 9.72 5.07
N GLU A 142 28.29 9.91 3.77
CA GLU A 142 28.33 11.23 3.10
C GLU A 142 27.33 12.23 3.70
N ARG A 143 26.22 11.75 4.29
CA ARG A 143 25.23 12.56 5.01
C ARG A 143 25.60 12.82 6.47
N GLY A 144 26.76 12.32 6.92
CA GLY A 144 27.25 12.42 8.29
C GLY A 144 26.55 11.48 9.27
N LEU A 145 25.93 10.40 8.78
CA LEU A 145 25.33 9.37 9.64
C LEU A 145 26.40 8.38 10.09
N GLU A 146 26.32 7.94 11.35
CA GLU A 146 27.07 6.78 11.79
C GLU A 146 26.47 5.53 11.15
N VAL A 147 27.32 4.65 10.59
CA VAL A 147 26.86 3.44 9.88
C VAL A 147 27.33 2.20 10.63
N VAL A 148 26.38 1.43 11.14
CA VAL A 148 26.62 0.15 11.81
C VAL A 148 26.19 -0.99 10.88
N THR A 149 27.14 -1.67 10.26
CA THR A 149 26.85 -2.81 9.38
C THR A 149 26.89 -4.12 10.15
N LEU A 150 25.78 -4.85 10.17
CA LEU A 150 25.65 -6.12 10.88
C LEU A 150 26.53 -7.20 10.27
N ARG A 151 27.26 -7.89 11.14
CA ARG A 151 28.08 -9.06 10.86
C ARG A 151 27.35 -10.35 11.27
N PRO A 152 27.76 -11.51 10.72
CA PRO A 152 27.23 -12.79 11.18
C PRO A 152 27.47 -12.98 12.68
N GLY A 153 26.40 -13.24 13.44
CA GLY A 153 26.47 -13.47 14.89
C GLY A 153 26.16 -12.22 15.73
N ASP A 154 26.08 -11.05 15.13
CA ASP A 154 25.73 -9.83 15.85
C ASP A 154 24.29 -9.89 16.39
N ASP A 155 24.11 -9.37 17.61
CA ASP A 155 22.80 -9.07 18.17
C ASP A 155 22.39 -7.65 17.76
N LEU A 156 21.42 -7.58 16.85
CA LEU A 156 20.88 -6.31 16.34
C LEU A 156 20.32 -5.43 17.47
N THR A 157 19.69 -6.03 18.47
CA THR A 157 19.10 -5.29 19.59
C THR A 157 20.20 -4.67 20.43
N ALA A 158 21.25 -5.43 20.75
CA ALA A 158 22.40 -4.93 21.51
C ALA A 158 23.13 -3.79 20.78
N LEU A 159 23.27 -3.89 19.44
CA LEU A 159 23.85 -2.82 18.63
C LEU A 159 23.00 -1.54 18.65
N ALA A 160 21.67 -1.66 18.52
CA ALA A 160 20.77 -0.52 18.60
C ALA A 160 20.79 0.12 20.01
N GLU A 161 20.83 -0.69 21.06
CA GLU A 161 20.97 -0.25 22.45
C GLU A 161 22.30 0.47 22.71
N GLN A 162 23.39 -0.01 22.11
CA GLN A 162 24.69 0.64 22.17
C GLN A 162 24.67 2.00 21.47
N ALA A 163 24.10 2.08 20.26
CA ALA A 163 23.98 3.34 19.53
C ALA A 163 23.24 4.42 20.33
N VAL A 164 22.15 4.07 21.03
CA VAL A 164 21.45 5.02 21.90
C VAL A 164 22.32 5.43 23.09
N ARG A 165 23.03 4.49 23.72
CA ARG A 165 23.96 4.82 24.83
C ARG A 165 25.09 5.74 24.39
N ASP A 166 25.52 5.63 23.14
CA ASP A 166 26.52 6.49 22.51
C ASP A 166 25.93 7.84 22.03
N GLY A 167 24.65 8.10 22.31
CA GLY A 167 24.00 9.39 22.14
C GLY A 167 23.18 9.53 20.86
N ALA A 168 22.80 8.44 20.20
CA ALA A 168 21.96 8.51 19.00
C ALA A 168 20.60 9.17 19.30
N ASP A 169 20.24 10.22 18.57
CA ASP A 169 18.93 10.88 18.67
C ASP A 169 17.92 10.37 17.63
N VAL A 170 18.43 9.70 16.59
CA VAL A 170 17.66 9.02 15.55
C VAL A 170 18.30 7.69 15.20
N LEU A 171 17.53 6.60 15.28
CA LEU A 171 17.93 5.27 14.81
C LEU A 171 17.28 4.98 13.46
N GLY A 172 18.06 4.51 12.50
CA GLY A 172 17.55 3.95 11.25
C GLY A 172 17.85 2.47 11.12
N MET A 173 16.96 1.75 10.43
CA MET A 173 17.19 0.35 10.07
C MET A 173 17.04 0.16 8.56
N ALA A 174 18.07 -0.39 7.94
CA ALA A 174 18.06 -0.88 6.57
C ALA A 174 18.05 -2.41 6.56
N GLY A 175 16.85 -2.99 6.54
CA GLY A 175 16.65 -4.43 6.48
C GLY A 175 15.19 -4.84 6.32
N GLY A 176 14.91 -6.14 6.45
CA GLY A 176 13.55 -6.69 6.43
C GLY A 176 12.72 -6.34 7.66
N ASP A 177 11.41 -6.58 7.57
CA ASP A 177 10.41 -6.20 8.58
C ASP A 177 10.76 -6.67 10.01
N GLY A 178 11.28 -7.89 10.19
CA GLY A 178 11.75 -8.35 11.50
C GLY A 178 12.92 -7.55 12.09
N SER A 179 13.89 -7.13 11.26
CA SER A 179 14.95 -6.22 11.71
C SER A 179 14.42 -4.82 12.02
N GLN A 180 13.45 -4.34 11.22
CA GLN A 180 12.76 -3.06 11.49
C GLN A 180 12.09 -3.10 12.87
N ALA A 181 11.38 -4.19 13.19
CA ALA A 181 10.67 -4.35 14.46
C ALA A 181 11.60 -4.27 15.67
N LEU A 182 12.76 -4.93 15.62
CA LEU A 182 13.74 -4.93 16.72
C LEU A 182 14.30 -3.52 16.98
N VAL A 183 14.72 -2.81 15.94
CA VAL A 183 15.26 -1.44 16.09
C VAL A 183 14.16 -0.44 16.45
N ALA A 184 12.96 -0.60 15.90
CA ALA A 184 11.79 0.20 16.28
C ALA A 184 11.43 0.01 17.77
N ALA A 185 11.50 -1.21 18.29
CA ALA A 185 11.28 -1.49 19.70
C ALA A 185 12.32 -0.78 20.59
N THR A 186 13.60 -0.78 20.20
CA THR A 186 14.65 -0.03 20.88
C THR A 186 14.39 1.47 20.82
N ALA A 187 14.04 2.01 19.65
CA ALA A 187 13.74 3.42 19.47
C ALA A 187 12.56 3.86 20.36
N MET A 188 11.49 3.07 20.41
CA MET A 188 10.34 3.26 21.30
C MET A 188 10.77 3.31 22.78
N ARG A 189 11.54 2.31 23.25
CA ARG A 189 11.97 2.24 24.67
C ARG A 189 12.74 3.48 25.13
N HIS A 190 13.54 4.05 24.24
CA HIS A 190 14.40 5.20 24.54
C HIS A 190 13.83 6.56 24.11
N GLY A 191 12.65 6.58 23.49
CA GLY A 191 12.01 7.82 23.02
C GLY A 191 12.73 8.52 21.87
N VAL A 192 13.65 7.83 21.18
CA VAL A 192 14.39 8.36 20.03
C VAL A 192 13.59 8.15 18.74
N ALA A 193 13.85 9.00 17.74
CA ALA A 193 13.12 8.88 16.48
C ALA A 193 13.63 7.68 15.66
N PHE A 194 12.76 7.13 14.81
CA PHE A 194 13.03 5.97 13.98
C PHE A 194 12.94 6.29 12.49
N VAL A 195 13.89 5.78 11.70
CA VAL A 195 13.88 5.88 10.23
C VAL A 195 13.84 4.47 9.62
N CYS A 196 12.80 4.21 8.83
CA CYS A 196 12.68 2.97 8.07
C CYS A 196 13.39 3.13 6.71
N VAL A 197 14.34 2.24 6.39
CA VAL A 197 14.98 2.18 5.07
C VAL A 197 14.59 0.87 4.37
N PRO A 198 13.95 0.91 3.17
CA PRO A 198 13.33 -0.25 2.53
C PRO A 198 14.33 -1.22 1.87
N ALA A 199 15.25 -1.79 2.65
CA ALA A 199 16.29 -2.71 2.18
C ALA A 199 15.96 -4.20 2.40
N GLY A 200 14.70 -4.54 2.70
CA GLY A 200 14.20 -5.91 2.82
C GLY A 200 13.52 -6.45 1.55
N THR A 201 13.10 -7.72 1.58
CA THR A 201 12.41 -8.34 0.42
C THR A 201 10.96 -7.88 0.27
N ARG A 202 10.23 -7.75 1.39
CA ARG A 202 8.79 -7.45 1.40
C ARG A 202 8.53 -5.97 1.69
N ASN A 203 9.20 -5.42 2.70
CA ASN A 203 9.14 -4.01 3.09
C ASN A 203 7.70 -3.56 3.37
N HIS A 204 6.92 -4.39 4.08
CA HIS A 204 5.51 -4.08 4.36
C HIS A 204 5.39 -2.81 5.21
N PHE A 205 6.23 -2.69 6.24
CA PHE A 205 6.19 -1.50 7.09
C PHE A 205 6.57 -0.23 6.31
N ALA A 206 7.60 -0.30 5.48
CA ALA A 206 8.01 0.82 4.64
C ALA A 206 6.92 1.22 3.62
N LEU A 207 6.20 0.25 3.05
CA LEU A 207 5.08 0.51 2.15
C LEU A 207 3.92 1.20 2.86
N ASP A 208 3.58 0.76 4.07
CA ASP A 208 2.53 1.39 4.87
C ASP A 208 2.91 2.81 5.33
N LEU A 209 4.21 3.08 5.51
CA LEU A 209 4.75 4.43 5.75
C LEU A 209 4.74 5.33 4.49
N GLY A 210 4.51 4.74 3.31
CA GLY A 210 4.50 5.43 2.01
C GLY A 210 5.87 5.59 1.35
N LEU A 211 6.89 4.83 1.80
CA LEU A 211 8.24 4.90 1.25
C LEU A 211 8.32 4.25 -0.14
N ASN A 212 9.15 4.85 -1.00
CA ASN A 212 9.44 4.30 -2.31
C ASN A 212 10.49 3.18 -2.21
N ARG A 213 10.11 1.93 -2.47
CA ARG A 213 11.04 0.79 -2.45
C ARG A 213 12.10 0.84 -3.57
N ALA A 214 11.86 1.58 -4.64
CA ALA A 214 12.82 1.78 -5.72
C ALA A 214 13.89 2.83 -5.36
N ASP A 215 13.65 3.66 -4.35
CA ASP A 215 14.55 4.72 -3.89
C ASP A 215 14.95 4.50 -2.43
N VAL A 216 15.88 3.56 -2.24
CA VAL A 216 16.37 3.17 -0.92
C VAL A 216 17.26 4.26 -0.31
N VAL A 217 18.03 4.97 -1.15
CA VAL A 217 18.93 6.04 -0.72
C VAL A 217 18.14 7.29 -0.33
N GLY A 218 17.06 7.63 -1.05
CA GLY A 218 16.18 8.74 -0.71
C GLY A 218 15.50 8.60 0.65
N ALA A 219 15.39 7.38 1.20
CA ALA A 219 14.92 7.19 2.58
C ALA A 219 15.83 7.86 3.63
N LEU A 220 17.12 8.08 3.32
CA LEU A 220 18.07 8.73 4.22
C LEU A 220 17.74 10.22 4.45
N ASP A 221 16.97 10.85 3.56
CA ASP A 221 16.57 12.25 3.73
C ASP A 221 15.67 12.44 4.95
N ALA A 222 15.07 11.35 5.47
CA ALA A 222 14.32 11.36 6.73
C ALA A 222 15.16 11.75 7.96
N PHE A 223 16.48 11.55 7.92
CA PHE A 223 17.38 11.98 9.00
C PHE A 223 17.57 13.50 9.05
N THR A 224 17.42 14.19 7.91
CA THR A 224 17.78 15.61 7.76
C THR A 224 16.58 16.51 7.45
N ASP A 225 15.83 16.23 6.38
CA ASP A 225 14.63 16.95 5.94
C ASP A 225 13.41 16.01 5.89
N GLY A 226 13.17 15.38 7.03
CA GLY A 226 12.04 14.50 7.24
C GLY A 226 10.78 15.21 7.75
N VAL A 227 9.71 14.45 7.85
CA VAL A 227 8.51 14.75 8.63
C VAL A 227 8.39 13.66 9.70
N GLU A 228 8.17 14.06 10.95
CA GLU A 228 8.03 13.12 12.07
C GLU A 228 6.56 12.86 12.37
N ARG A 229 6.20 11.59 12.53
CA ARG A 229 4.86 11.10 12.84
C ARG A 229 4.90 10.15 14.02
N ALA A 230 3.88 10.20 14.87
CA ALA A 230 3.66 9.14 15.84
C ALA A 230 2.90 8.00 15.15
N VAL A 231 3.41 6.78 15.27
CA VAL A 231 2.73 5.57 14.80
C VAL A 231 2.58 4.59 15.95
N ASP A 232 1.53 3.80 15.88
CA ASP A 232 1.27 2.73 16.83
C ASP A 232 2.24 1.57 16.61
N LEU A 233 2.47 0.82 17.67
CA LEU A 233 3.11 -0.48 17.62
C LEU A 233 2.18 -1.54 18.18
N GLY A 234 2.36 -2.78 17.72
CA GLY A 234 1.75 -3.94 18.35
C GLY A 234 2.67 -4.51 19.42
N LEU A 235 2.11 -5.01 20.50
CA LEU A 235 2.82 -5.77 21.53
C LEU A 235 2.14 -7.13 21.68
N VAL A 236 2.91 -8.21 21.70
CA VAL A 236 2.45 -9.53 22.13
C VAL A 236 3.35 -10.02 23.25
N ASN A 237 2.78 -10.17 24.45
CA ASN A 237 3.55 -10.38 25.68
C ASN A 237 4.63 -9.29 25.80
N ASP A 238 5.91 -9.63 25.66
CA ASP A 238 7.04 -8.70 25.73
C ASP A 238 7.64 -8.36 24.35
N HIS A 239 7.04 -8.84 23.26
CA HIS A 239 7.56 -8.69 21.91
C HIS A 239 6.79 -7.63 21.12
N VAL A 240 7.51 -6.58 20.71
CA VAL A 240 6.99 -5.55 19.83
C VAL A 240 6.95 -6.05 18.38
N PHE A 241 5.91 -5.65 17.65
CA PHE A 241 5.79 -5.87 16.22
C PHE A 241 5.25 -4.64 15.49
N VAL A 242 5.76 -4.42 14.27
CA VAL A 242 5.40 -3.29 13.42
C VAL A 242 4.31 -3.63 12.42
N ASN A 243 4.12 -4.89 12.01
CA ASN A 243 3.10 -5.31 11.03
C ASN A 243 2.06 -6.24 11.64
N ASN A 244 2.42 -7.50 11.89
CA ASN A 244 1.47 -8.52 12.34
C ASN A 244 2.14 -9.71 13.03
N ALA A 245 1.32 -10.41 13.80
CA ALA A 245 1.56 -11.71 14.36
C ALA A 245 0.58 -12.72 13.76
N SER A 246 1.08 -13.80 13.18
CA SER A 246 0.28 -14.90 12.65
C SER A 246 0.43 -16.14 13.54
N LEU A 247 -0.69 -16.69 13.99
CA LEU A 247 -0.78 -17.91 14.79
C LEU A 247 -1.35 -19.06 13.98
N GLY A 248 -0.95 -20.27 14.35
CA GLY A 248 -1.41 -21.49 13.71
C GLY A 248 -0.58 -21.82 12.48
N VAL A 249 -1.24 -22.27 11.42
CA VAL A 249 -0.61 -22.93 10.27
C VAL A 249 0.51 -22.11 9.62
N TYR A 250 0.42 -20.78 9.63
CA TYR A 250 1.46 -19.89 9.08
C TYR A 250 2.78 -19.97 9.87
N ALA A 251 2.73 -20.15 11.19
CA ALA A 251 3.92 -20.12 12.04
C ALA A 251 4.76 -21.40 11.95
N GLU A 252 4.14 -22.56 11.71
CA GLU A 252 4.84 -23.83 11.51
C GLU A 252 5.69 -23.83 10.23
N VAL A 253 5.21 -23.14 9.19
CA VAL A 253 5.92 -23.04 7.91
C VAL A 253 7.18 -22.18 8.02
N VAL A 254 7.13 -21.07 8.76
CA VAL A 254 8.27 -20.16 8.99
C VAL A 254 9.40 -20.86 9.77
N ARG A 255 9.10 -21.88 10.58
CA ARG A 255 10.11 -22.65 11.33
C ARG A 255 11.00 -23.56 10.46
N SER A 256 10.63 -23.86 9.23
CA SER A 256 11.41 -24.79 8.39
C SER A 256 12.63 -24.09 7.75
N LYS A 257 13.85 -24.53 8.08
CA LYS A 257 15.10 -23.87 7.62
C LYS A 257 15.25 -23.79 6.08
N GLY A 258 14.63 -24.70 5.32
CA GLY A 258 14.62 -24.71 3.86
C GLY A 258 13.68 -23.68 3.21
N TYR A 259 12.78 -23.08 3.98
CA TYR A 259 11.71 -22.22 3.48
C TYR A 259 12.12 -20.76 3.26
N ARG A 260 13.20 -20.31 3.89
CA ARG A 260 13.74 -18.94 3.70
C ARG A 260 14.18 -18.64 2.25
N ARG A 261 14.40 -19.67 1.42
CA ARG A 261 15.04 -19.54 0.09
C ARG A 261 14.10 -19.75 -1.11
N ALA A 262 12.84 -20.18 -0.93
CA ALA A 262 11.92 -20.48 -2.04
C ALA A 262 10.50 -19.96 -1.76
N LYS A 263 10.23 -18.71 -2.16
CA LYS A 263 9.23 -17.83 -1.52
C LYS A 263 7.79 -17.87 -2.05
N LEU A 264 7.44 -18.63 -3.10
CA LEU A 264 6.06 -18.67 -3.65
C LEU A 264 5.61 -20.05 -4.16
N GLN A 265 6.47 -20.83 -4.81
CA GLN A 265 6.11 -22.17 -5.30
C GLN A 265 5.88 -23.20 -4.17
N THR A 266 6.65 -23.08 -3.08
CA THR A 266 6.53 -23.97 -1.91
C THR A 266 5.22 -23.75 -1.16
N TRP A 267 4.68 -22.52 -1.20
CA TRP A 267 3.38 -22.17 -0.62
C TRP A 267 2.23 -22.91 -1.27
N GLY A 268 2.17 -22.91 -2.60
CA GLY A 268 1.07 -23.55 -3.35
C GLY A 268 1.00 -25.07 -3.15
N ARG A 269 2.11 -25.71 -2.77
CA ARG A 269 2.17 -27.16 -2.52
C ARG A 269 1.77 -27.56 -1.10
N LEU A 270 2.08 -26.74 -0.10
CA LEU A 270 1.89 -27.09 1.31
C LEU A 270 0.56 -26.59 1.89
N LEU A 271 -0.02 -25.53 1.31
CA LEU A 271 -1.29 -24.96 1.76
C LEU A 271 -2.43 -25.99 1.84
N PRO A 272 -2.58 -26.95 0.91
CA PRO A 272 -3.60 -27.98 0.99
C PRO A 272 -3.39 -29.01 2.11
N GLU A 273 -2.15 -29.35 2.46
CA GLU A 273 -1.86 -30.29 3.56
C GLU A 273 -2.08 -29.63 4.92
N LEU A 274 -1.76 -28.34 4.99
CA LEU A 274 -1.78 -27.53 6.19
C LEU A 274 -3.16 -26.92 6.52
N LEU A 275 -3.99 -26.64 5.51
CA LEU A 275 -5.37 -26.18 5.64
C LEU A 275 -6.40 -27.24 5.21
N GLY A 276 -5.93 -28.47 4.97
CA GLY A 276 -6.74 -29.58 4.49
C GLY A 276 -7.70 -30.13 5.55
N PRO A 277 -8.72 -30.91 5.14
CA PRO A 277 -9.71 -31.47 6.06
C PRO A 277 -9.13 -32.41 7.13
N ALA A 278 -7.93 -32.94 6.89
CA ALA A 278 -7.21 -33.86 7.79
C ALA A 278 -6.18 -33.16 8.69
N ALA A 279 -5.99 -31.84 8.56
CA ALA A 279 -5.07 -31.10 9.41
C ALA A 279 -5.66 -30.92 10.81
N THR A 280 -4.92 -31.31 11.85
CA THR A 280 -5.32 -31.05 13.24
C THR A 280 -5.22 -29.54 13.48
N PRO A 281 -6.33 -28.85 13.78
CA PRO A 281 -6.27 -27.43 14.06
C PRO A 281 -5.42 -27.19 15.32
N PRO A 282 -4.58 -26.15 15.33
CA PRO A 282 -3.80 -25.80 16.51
C PRO A 282 -4.73 -25.51 17.69
N ASP A 283 -4.30 -25.85 18.90
CA ASP A 283 -5.03 -25.60 20.14
C ASP A 283 -5.02 -24.10 20.46
N LEU A 284 -5.88 -23.35 19.77
CA LEU A 284 -6.05 -21.91 19.92
C LEU A 284 -7.50 -21.63 20.28
N SER A 285 -7.70 -20.82 21.31
CA SER A 285 -9.00 -20.31 21.71
C SER A 285 -8.93 -18.82 22.07
N PHE A 286 -10.00 -18.09 21.83
CA PHE A 286 -10.12 -16.68 22.21
C PHE A 286 -11.59 -16.30 22.38
N ASP A 287 -11.83 -15.18 23.07
CA ASP A 287 -13.15 -14.55 23.12
C ASP A 287 -13.14 -13.35 22.18
N SER A 288 -14.10 -13.30 21.27
CA SER A 288 -14.24 -12.15 20.39
C SER A 288 -14.68 -10.91 21.19
N PRO A 289 -14.50 -9.69 20.64
CA PRO A 289 -14.97 -8.47 21.30
C PRO A 289 -16.48 -8.46 21.62
N ASP A 290 -17.27 -9.24 20.89
CA ASP A 290 -18.70 -9.47 21.12
C ASP A 290 -19.01 -10.61 22.12
N GLY A 291 -17.99 -11.16 22.78
CA GLY A 291 -18.12 -12.13 23.87
C GLY A 291 -18.35 -13.57 23.41
N ARG A 292 -18.15 -13.88 22.13
CA ARG A 292 -18.28 -15.24 21.61
C ARG A 292 -16.95 -15.98 21.74
N ALA A 293 -16.99 -17.17 22.32
CA ALA A 293 -15.82 -18.04 22.38
C ALA A 293 -15.61 -18.74 21.02
N PHE A 294 -14.38 -18.70 20.54
CA PHE A 294 -13.93 -19.39 19.34
C PHE A 294 -12.82 -20.38 19.69
N SER A 295 -12.83 -21.54 19.04
CA SER A 295 -11.79 -22.58 19.16
C SER A 295 -11.64 -23.35 17.85
N GLY A 296 -10.54 -24.11 17.70
CA GLY A 296 -10.33 -24.96 16.51
C GLY A 296 -10.05 -24.17 15.22
N LEU A 297 -9.49 -22.97 15.34
CA LEU A 297 -9.10 -22.15 14.19
C LEU A 297 -7.80 -22.62 13.56
N SER A 298 -7.70 -22.53 12.24
CA SER A 298 -6.47 -22.83 11.50
C SER A 298 -5.52 -21.64 11.44
N LEU A 299 -6.06 -20.41 11.53
CA LEU A 299 -5.32 -19.16 11.46
C LEU A 299 -5.94 -18.10 12.36
N VAL A 300 -5.09 -17.42 13.13
CA VAL A 300 -5.40 -16.14 13.77
C VAL A 300 -4.30 -15.15 13.37
N LEU A 301 -4.68 -14.09 12.66
CA LEU A 301 -3.79 -13.01 12.27
C LEU A 301 -4.15 -11.78 13.09
N VAL A 302 -3.20 -11.28 13.88
CA VAL A 302 -3.33 -10.04 14.65
C VAL A 302 -2.40 -9.00 14.04
N SER A 303 -2.93 -7.92 13.51
CA SER A 303 -2.16 -6.84 12.87
C SER A 303 -2.12 -5.59 13.73
N ASN A 304 -1.01 -4.86 13.67
CA ASN A 304 -0.89 -3.53 14.25
C ASN A 304 -1.62 -2.58 13.30
N ASN A 305 -2.80 -2.08 13.69
CA ASN A 305 -3.79 -1.43 12.81
C ASN A 305 -4.52 -2.40 11.85
N PRO A 306 -5.80 -2.15 11.52
CA PRO A 306 -6.58 -3.01 10.62
C PRO A 306 -6.07 -2.98 9.18
N TYR A 307 -6.06 -4.15 8.53
CA TYR A 307 -5.83 -4.25 7.09
C TYR A 307 -7.07 -3.84 6.30
N ASP A 308 -6.89 -3.12 5.19
CA ASP A 308 -7.98 -2.86 4.24
C ASP A 308 -8.14 -4.05 3.28
N LEU A 309 -9.04 -4.97 3.62
CA LEU A 309 -9.33 -6.17 2.83
C LEU A 309 -10.24 -5.90 1.62
N SER A 310 -10.80 -4.69 1.48
CA SER A 310 -11.68 -4.34 0.36
C SER A 310 -10.95 -4.20 -0.98
N ARG A 311 -9.62 -4.20 -0.97
CA ARG A 311 -8.75 -4.00 -2.13
C ARG A 311 -8.35 -5.34 -2.76
N VAL A 312 -9.13 -5.78 -3.74
CA VAL A 312 -8.84 -6.99 -4.54
C VAL A 312 -7.54 -6.83 -5.33
N GLY A 313 -6.65 -7.83 -5.25
CA GLY A 313 -5.46 -7.95 -6.11
C GLY A 313 -4.14 -7.40 -5.54
N ARG A 314 -4.13 -6.88 -4.32
CA ARG A 314 -2.91 -6.54 -3.57
C ARG A 314 -3.02 -7.11 -2.16
N ALA A 315 -1.92 -7.59 -1.59
CA ALA A 315 -1.87 -7.91 -0.16
C ALA A 315 -2.33 -6.65 0.58
N GLY A 316 -3.47 -6.73 1.28
CA GLY A 316 -4.09 -5.59 1.94
C GLY A 316 -3.04 -4.78 2.70
N GLY A 317 -3.00 -3.47 2.45
CA GLY A 317 -2.13 -2.55 3.18
C GLY A 317 -2.86 -2.00 4.39
N ARG A 318 -2.12 -1.33 5.28
CA ARG A 318 -2.73 -0.61 6.40
C ARG A 318 -2.86 0.86 6.02
N PRO A 319 -4.09 1.37 5.81
CA PRO A 319 -4.29 2.75 5.37
C PRO A 319 -3.90 3.76 6.45
N ARG A 320 -3.88 3.32 7.72
CA ARG A 320 -3.53 4.11 8.90
C ARG A 320 -2.64 3.27 9.81
N LEU A 321 -1.71 3.94 10.47
CA LEU A 321 -0.80 3.35 11.46
C LEU A 321 -0.98 4.01 12.84
N ASP A 322 -2.06 4.76 13.04
CA ASP A 322 -2.33 5.65 14.18
C ASP A 322 -3.77 5.48 14.72
N THR A 323 -4.36 4.29 14.56
CA THR A 323 -5.76 4.04 14.96
C THR A 323 -5.90 3.68 16.44
N GLY A 324 -4.80 3.31 17.11
CA GLY A 324 -4.79 2.78 18.48
C GLY A 324 -5.49 1.42 18.62
N ARG A 325 -5.67 0.70 17.50
CA ARG A 325 -6.37 -0.58 17.46
C ARG A 325 -5.56 -1.64 16.72
N LEU A 326 -5.72 -2.88 17.14
CA LEU A 326 -5.29 -4.07 16.42
C LEU A 326 -6.37 -4.47 15.41
N GLY A 327 -5.96 -5.03 14.28
CA GLY A 327 -6.84 -5.78 13.38
C GLY A 327 -6.75 -7.27 13.70
N ILE A 328 -7.88 -7.98 13.71
CA ILE A 328 -7.95 -9.40 14.03
C ILE A 328 -8.69 -10.10 12.90
N ILE A 329 -8.03 -11.03 12.22
CA ILE A 329 -8.61 -11.84 11.15
C ILE A 329 -8.45 -13.30 11.51
N THR A 330 -9.53 -14.07 11.42
CA THR A 330 -9.54 -15.48 11.74
C THR A 330 -10.05 -16.33 10.59
N ALA A 331 -9.52 -17.54 10.47
CA ALA A 331 -9.96 -18.50 9.47
C ALA A 331 -9.96 -19.93 10.00
N GLN A 332 -10.87 -20.73 9.45
CA GLN A 332 -10.97 -22.17 9.66
C GLN A 332 -10.85 -22.83 8.28
N GLY A 333 -9.75 -23.56 8.08
CA GLY A 333 -9.32 -23.99 6.75
C GLY A 333 -9.17 -22.78 5.81
N PRO A 334 -9.72 -22.83 4.58
CA PRO A 334 -9.67 -21.71 3.63
C PRO A 334 -10.74 -20.64 3.85
N ARG A 335 -11.64 -20.80 4.84
CA ARG A 335 -12.79 -19.90 5.03
C ARG A 335 -12.49 -18.85 6.11
N PRO A 336 -12.61 -17.54 5.82
CA PRO A 336 -12.58 -16.52 6.86
C PRO A 336 -13.80 -16.68 7.78
N VAL A 337 -13.58 -16.64 9.09
CA VAL A 337 -14.61 -16.87 10.11
C VAL A 337 -14.99 -15.58 10.82
N GLY A 338 -14.07 -14.62 10.92
CA GLY A 338 -14.39 -13.31 11.47
C GLY A 338 -13.26 -12.30 11.36
N GLU A 339 -13.68 -11.04 11.40
CA GLU A 339 -12.84 -9.85 11.32
C GLU A 339 -13.28 -8.87 12.41
N TRP A 340 -12.34 -8.44 13.25
CA TRP A 340 -12.60 -7.52 14.36
C TRP A 340 -11.48 -6.50 14.51
N THR A 341 -11.75 -5.48 15.32
CA THR A 341 -10.71 -4.56 15.81
C THR A 341 -10.83 -4.37 17.31
N ALA A 342 -9.69 -4.31 18.01
CA ALA A 342 -9.66 -4.14 19.46
C ALA A 342 -8.36 -3.48 19.91
N ALA A 343 -8.37 -2.77 21.05
CA ALA A 343 -7.15 -2.24 21.65
C ALA A 343 -6.29 -3.33 22.30
N ALA A 344 -6.93 -4.39 22.80
CA ALA A 344 -6.28 -5.56 23.37
C ALA A 344 -7.00 -6.83 22.91
N PHE A 345 -6.27 -7.93 22.81
CA PHE A 345 -6.77 -9.22 22.34
C PHE A 345 -5.98 -10.36 23.00
N GLU A 346 -6.65 -11.39 23.48
CA GLU A 346 -6.00 -12.51 24.17
C GLU A 346 -6.26 -13.82 23.43
N VAL A 347 -5.20 -14.59 23.18
CA VAL A 347 -5.29 -15.95 22.65
C VAL A 347 -4.77 -16.94 23.68
N ARG A 348 -5.59 -17.93 24.00
CA ARG A 348 -5.36 -18.99 24.97
C ARG A 348 -4.98 -20.29 24.26
N SER A 349 -4.08 -21.06 24.84
CA SER A 349 -3.62 -22.38 24.36
C SER A 349 -3.16 -23.23 25.54
N GLY A 350 -3.28 -24.55 25.45
CA GLY A 350 -2.76 -25.50 26.44
C GLY A 350 -1.24 -25.69 26.39
N GLY A 351 -0.55 -25.15 25.37
CA GLY A 351 0.90 -25.28 25.20
C GLY A 351 1.56 -24.10 24.50
N ALA A 352 2.88 -24.14 24.39
CA ALA A 352 3.64 -23.08 23.72
C ALA A 352 3.20 -22.92 22.25
N VAL A 353 2.97 -21.69 21.82
CA VAL A 353 2.36 -21.36 20.53
C VAL A 353 3.42 -20.87 19.55
N PRO A 354 3.60 -21.51 18.40
CA PRO A 354 4.40 -20.97 17.32
C PRO A 354 3.77 -19.67 16.79
N VAL A 355 4.56 -18.61 16.69
CA VAL A 355 4.13 -17.29 16.22
C VAL A 355 5.04 -16.83 15.10
N GLY A 356 4.46 -16.45 13.96
CA GLY A 356 5.15 -15.67 12.94
C GLY A 356 5.00 -14.18 13.25
N LEU A 357 6.00 -13.56 13.87
CA LEU A 357 6.00 -12.15 14.26
C LEU A 357 6.83 -11.33 13.26
N ASP A 358 6.18 -10.48 12.45
CA ASP A 358 6.83 -9.69 11.38
C ASP A 358 7.70 -10.52 10.41
N GLY A 359 7.36 -11.80 10.25
CA GLY A 359 8.08 -12.74 9.39
C GLY A 359 9.18 -13.56 10.09
N GLU A 360 9.43 -13.32 11.36
CA GLU A 360 10.31 -14.16 12.19
C GLU A 360 9.50 -15.20 12.97
N ALA A 361 10.04 -16.41 13.11
CA ALA A 361 9.38 -17.47 13.89
C ALA A 361 9.82 -17.43 15.35
N LEU A 362 8.86 -17.29 16.25
CA LEU A 362 9.02 -17.36 17.70
C LEU A 362 8.15 -18.49 18.25
N LEU A 363 8.49 -18.95 19.46
CA LEU A 363 7.66 -19.86 20.23
C LEU A 363 7.31 -19.13 21.53
N LEU A 364 6.04 -18.76 21.71
CA LEU A 364 5.59 -17.94 22.83
C LEU A 364 4.78 -18.75 23.83
N THR A 365 4.94 -18.43 25.11
CA THR A 365 4.17 -19.06 26.20
C THR A 365 2.78 -18.41 26.29
N PRO A 366 1.69 -19.20 26.29
CA PRO A 366 0.34 -18.69 26.49
C PRO A 366 0.09 -18.23 27.94
N PRO A 367 -0.92 -17.36 28.18
CA PRO A 367 -1.76 -16.72 27.16
C PRO A 367 -0.97 -15.67 26.35
N LEU A 368 -1.25 -15.58 25.05
CA LEU A 368 -0.70 -14.56 24.17
C LEU A 368 -1.55 -13.30 24.31
N ARG A 369 -1.00 -12.29 24.98
CA ARG A 369 -1.66 -11.01 25.24
C ARG A 369 -1.22 -9.98 24.23
N PHE A 370 -2.09 -9.68 23.28
CA PHE A 370 -1.87 -8.64 22.29
C PHE A 370 -2.41 -7.30 22.78
N THR A 371 -1.63 -6.24 22.61
CA THR A 371 -2.02 -4.87 22.96
C THR A 371 -1.54 -3.91 21.87
N SER A 372 -2.39 -2.95 21.50
CA SER A 372 -1.96 -1.80 20.69
C SER A 372 -1.27 -0.79 21.60
N LEU A 373 -0.15 -0.24 21.14
CA LEU A 373 0.60 0.83 21.79
C LEU A 373 0.43 2.10 20.96
N PRO A 374 -0.58 2.95 21.24
CA PRO A 374 -0.91 4.08 20.38
C PRO A 374 0.18 5.14 20.37
N GLY A 375 0.59 5.59 19.18
CA GLY A 375 1.61 6.64 19.01
C GLY A 375 2.97 6.32 19.65
N ALA A 376 3.27 5.05 19.91
CA ALA A 376 4.44 4.63 20.67
C ALA A 376 5.78 4.90 19.96
N LEU A 377 5.78 5.00 18.63
CA LEU A 377 6.99 5.21 17.85
C LEU A 377 6.95 6.52 17.09
N ARG A 378 7.96 7.37 17.31
CA ARG A 378 8.22 8.56 16.51
C ARG A 378 8.96 8.15 15.25
N VAL A 379 8.29 8.13 14.11
CA VAL A 379 8.88 7.75 12.82
C VAL A 379 9.13 8.98 11.97
N ARG A 380 10.35 9.14 11.46
CA ARG A 380 10.70 10.13 10.45
C ARG A 380 10.62 9.50 9.07
N VAL A 381 9.99 10.21 8.14
CA VAL A 381 9.93 9.84 6.73
C VAL A 381 10.32 11.03 5.86
N PRO A 382 10.85 10.82 4.64
CA PRO A 382 11.21 11.94 3.75
C PRO A 382 9.98 12.81 3.45
N ARG A 383 10.19 14.13 3.32
CA ARG A 383 9.11 15.08 2.99
C ARG A 383 8.45 14.80 1.64
N ASN A 384 9.25 14.39 0.66
CA ASN A 384 8.80 14.08 -0.69
C ASN A 384 8.46 12.59 -0.83
N LEU A 385 7.44 12.13 -0.11
CA LEU A 385 6.88 10.82 -0.41
C LEU A 385 6.25 10.87 -1.80
N LEU A 386 6.75 10.06 -2.74
CA LEU A 386 6.01 9.80 -3.95
C LEU A 386 4.64 9.25 -3.55
N PRO A 387 3.55 9.63 -4.25
CA PRO A 387 2.29 8.91 -4.08
C PRO A 387 2.64 7.43 -4.21
N PRO A 388 2.26 6.57 -3.24
CA PRO A 388 2.51 5.14 -3.38
C PRO A 388 2.05 4.75 -4.78
N GLU A 389 2.80 3.90 -5.50
CA GLU A 389 2.43 3.41 -6.82
C GLU A 389 1.06 2.73 -6.75
N ARG A 390 0.02 3.54 -6.77
CA ARG A 390 -1.39 3.21 -6.75
C ARG A 390 -1.71 3.21 -8.23
N GLY A 391 -1.77 2.01 -8.81
CA GLY A 391 -2.42 1.84 -10.10
C GLY A 391 -3.74 2.59 -10.04
N ALA A 392 -3.98 3.46 -11.00
CA ALA A 392 -5.09 4.41 -11.04
C ALA A 392 -6.44 3.73 -11.31
N ALA A 393 -6.78 2.71 -10.54
CA ALA A 393 -8.08 2.07 -10.55
C ALA A 393 -8.91 2.66 -9.40
N LEU A 394 -10.05 3.26 -9.73
CA LEU A 394 -11.06 3.62 -8.72
C LEU A 394 -11.47 2.35 -7.97
N THR A 395 -11.34 2.36 -6.65
CA THR A 395 -11.80 1.26 -5.79
C THR A 395 -13.20 1.56 -5.24
N ARG A 396 -13.94 0.53 -4.81
CA ARG A 396 -15.26 0.72 -4.16
C ARG A 396 -15.16 1.63 -2.92
N SER A 397 -14.07 1.53 -2.17
CA SER A 397 -13.82 2.39 -1.02
C SER A 397 -13.57 3.85 -1.39
N ASP A 398 -13.03 4.14 -2.58
CA ASP A 398 -12.92 5.52 -3.07
C ASP A 398 -14.31 6.09 -3.44
N LEU A 399 -15.23 5.27 -3.97
CA LEU A 399 -16.61 5.66 -4.24
C LEU A 399 -17.40 5.89 -2.94
N ASP A 400 -17.26 5.00 -1.95
CA ASP A 400 -17.91 5.14 -0.64
C ASP A 400 -17.39 6.38 0.10
N ALA A 401 -16.09 6.66 0.01
CA ALA A 401 -15.49 7.88 0.53
C ALA A 401 -16.07 9.14 -0.14
N LEU A 402 -16.22 9.14 -1.47
CA LEU A 402 -16.85 10.25 -2.20
C LEU A 402 -18.31 10.45 -1.79
N VAL A 403 -19.08 9.37 -1.63
CA VAL A 403 -20.50 9.43 -1.19
C VAL A 403 -20.61 9.97 0.23
N ARG A 404 -19.75 9.54 1.16
CA ARG A 404 -19.71 10.08 2.53
C ARG A 404 -19.39 11.57 2.54
N VAL A 405 -18.37 11.98 1.79
CA VAL A 405 -17.98 13.40 1.67
C VAL A 405 -19.09 14.24 1.04
N ALA A 406 -19.77 13.74 0.00
CA ALA A 406 -20.92 14.41 -0.61
C ALA A 406 -22.09 14.58 0.40
N SER A 407 -22.27 13.59 1.28
CA SER A 407 -23.27 13.56 2.33
C SER A 407 -22.91 14.40 3.57
N GLY A 408 -21.73 15.02 3.59
CA GLY A 408 -21.26 15.86 4.70
C GLY A 408 -20.58 15.09 5.83
N LEU A 409 -20.31 13.80 5.64
CA LEU A 409 -19.59 12.94 6.58
C LEU A 409 -18.10 12.88 6.21
N PRO A 410 -17.19 12.67 7.19
CA PRO A 410 -15.78 12.44 6.89
C PRO A 410 -15.60 11.22 5.97
N ALA A 411 -14.58 11.27 5.11
CA ALA A 411 -14.29 10.23 4.12
C ALA A 411 -13.95 8.86 4.72
N VAL A 412 -13.59 8.82 6.01
CA VAL A 412 -13.19 7.64 6.77
C VAL A 412 -14.25 7.38 7.85
N GLY A 413 -14.69 6.13 7.94
CA GLY A 413 -15.52 5.60 9.02
C GLY A 413 -14.80 4.43 9.65
#